data_AF-A0A538GLN6-F1
#
_entry.id   AF-A0A538GLN6-F1
#
_cell.length_a   1.000
_cell.length_b   1.000
_cell.length_c   1.000
_cell.angle_alpha   90.00
_cell.angle_beta   90.00
_cell.angle_gamma   90.00
#
_symmetry.space_group_name_H-M   'P 1'
#
loop_
_entity.id
_entity.type
_entity.pdbx_description
1 polymer ?
#
loop_
_entity_poly.entity_id
_entity_poly.type
_entity_poly.pdbx_seq_one_letter_code
_entity_poly.pdbx_strand_id
1 'polypeptide(L)'
;MTGGLKPVKRVQVLLALVGASLLLAAPGTALGHPRGVMPIAASTRPVPIPIPQPFGVTAPVALDYWGGPVMPFTENAIVLWGAAGHTSSLTGGLPGFLTAIAGAGNANPYNIALDYPTQGLSGTTSNQPLTLASRYLGAFTITPSISATTISDDQVAAELAAQIGAGALPPPRVAFGGPVTEYYVMFPPADTVCLGSDCSNVQFCAYHSNSVYAGTPFTYAVLPESTPPNSGCGASSGGDGFGNLTSMTSHELVESVTDPEIGSAVGLAPPLGWYDAVNGEVADICAGPGDQASLAFGGSTWFVQKEWSNVEHACIASHTPGGLRGVAAAFTTSAAAGSALTFDASASSSPNGSPAIASYAWDWGDGSSSTGASPTIAHTFATPGARLVTLIATDASRASGAQFAIVTTRNLSVGVSGPGQVTSAPSGVSCGGTCGANFLDGAAVSLTAAPGPGAAFSGWSGDCAGQPATCAVTMNAARTATASFTPLCVVPNLSGQTLGAAETALPAAHCSAGTIRSVYSRVVAKGRVVSQSAPAGQQLANGTSVNLAVSKGRRPAKVTLCYRHHTVHVTKAVARRLRRHGAKLGTCRKVRRR
;
A
#
# COMPACT_ATOMS: atom_id res chain seq x y z
N MET A 1 -35.62 -16.33 -45.59
CA MET A 1 -35.21 -16.13 -47.00
C MET A 1 -35.13 -14.64 -47.24
N THR A 2 -33.99 -14.17 -47.78
CA THR A 2 -33.73 -12.87 -48.43
C THR A 2 -34.14 -11.61 -47.63
N GLY A 3 -33.27 -10.78 -47.09
CA GLY A 3 -32.03 -10.22 -47.67
C GLY A 3 -32.23 -8.72 -47.86
N GLY A 4 -31.27 -7.86 -47.46
CA GLY A 4 -31.31 -6.45 -47.86
C GLY A 4 -30.57 -5.48 -46.95
N LEU A 5 -29.31 -5.20 -47.29
CA LEU A 5 -28.38 -4.25 -46.70
C LEU A 5 -28.84 -2.77 -46.70
N LYS A 6 -28.39 -2.06 -45.64
CA LYS A 6 -27.91 -0.64 -45.49
C LYS A 6 -27.49 0.08 -46.80
N PRO A 7 -27.29 1.44 -46.89
CA PRO A 7 -26.64 2.29 -45.85
C PRO A 7 -26.98 3.81 -45.82
N VAL A 8 -26.30 4.52 -44.91
CA VAL A 8 -25.55 5.81 -45.09
C VAL A 8 -25.86 6.87 -44.01
N LYS A 9 -24.77 7.29 -43.36
CA LYS A 9 -24.61 8.39 -42.39
C LYS A 9 -24.91 9.75 -43.01
N ARG A 10 -25.47 10.69 -42.23
CA ARG A 10 -24.97 12.07 -42.14
C ARG A 10 -25.40 12.75 -40.84
N VAL A 11 -24.42 13.45 -40.28
CA VAL A 11 -24.42 14.27 -39.08
C VAL A 11 -25.16 15.58 -39.36
N GLN A 12 -26.00 16.04 -38.44
CA GLN A 12 -26.11 17.47 -38.13
C GLN A 12 -26.81 17.72 -36.79
N VAL A 13 -26.14 18.54 -35.99
CA VAL A 13 -26.56 19.19 -34.75
C VAL A 13 -27.63 20.23 -35.08
N LEU A 14 -28.73 20.29 -34.30
CA LEU A 14 -29.42 21.55 -34.03
C LEU A 14 -30.24 21.50 -32.73
N LEU A 15 -30.10 22.60 -31.99
CA LEU A 15 -30.85 23.12 -30.85
C LEU A 15 -32.33 22.70 -30.72
N ALA A 16 -32.76 22.49 -29.48
CA ALA A 16 -34.08 22.91 -29.02
C ALA A 16 -33.97 23.48 -27.59
N LEU A 17 -34.27 24.77 -27.48
CA LEU A 17 -34.56 25.51 -26.26
C LEU A 17 -36.06 25.36 -25.91
N VAL A 18 -36.42 25.85 -24.71
CA VAL A 18 -37.75 26.10 -24.12
C VAL A 18 -38.25 24.97 -23.19
N GLY A 19 -38.65 25.21 -21.94
CA GLY A 19 -38.94 26.48 -21.28
C GLY A 19 -38.65 26.46 -19.77
N ALA A 20 -38.25 27.64 -19.30
CA ALA A 20 -38.09 28.01 -17.92
C ALA A 20 -39.42 28.50 -17.34
N SER A 21 -39.65 28.24 -16.05
CA SER A 21 -40.62 28.97 -15.24
C SER A 21 -39.88 30.08 -14.48
N LEU A 22 -40.38 31.30 -14.68
CA LEU A 22 -40.04 32.55 -14.02
C LEU A 22 -40.38 32.54 -12.53
N LEU A 23 -39.54 33.16 -11.70
CA LEU A 23 -40.01 34.03 -10.62
C LEU A 23 -39.21 35.35 -10.63
N LEU A 24 -39.96 36.43 -10.43
CA LEU A 24 -39.60 37.83 -10.67
C LEU A 24 -38.69 38.43 -9.59
N ALA A 25 -37.76 39.29 -10.01
CA ALA A 25 -37.27 40.42 -9.22
C ALA A 25 -37.05 41.63 -10.15
N ALA A 26 -37.54 42.80 -9.72
CA ALA A 26 -37.54 44.07 -10.45
C ALA A 26 -36.21 44.86 -10.30
N PRO A 27 -35.94 45.90 -11.13
CA PRO A 27 -34.60 46.35 -11.48
C PRO A 27 -34.17 47.69 -10.86
N GLY A 28 -32.86 47.98 -10.90
CA GLY A 28 -32.30 49.28 -10.52
C GLY A 28 -30.88 49.54 -11.03
N THR A 29 -30.79 49.99 -12.28
CA THR A 29 -29.79 50.91 -12.88
C THR A 29 -28.27 50.62 -12.84
N ALA A 30 -27.71 50.51 -14.04
CA ALA A 30 -26.28 50.53 -14.36
C ALA A 30 -25.73 51.96 -14.57
N LEU A 31 -24.44 52.17 -14.28
CA LEU A 31 -23.58 53.18 -14.91
C LEU A 31 -22.14 52.62 -15.03
N GLY A 32 -21.56 52.64 -16.24
CA GLY A 32 -20.15 52.28 -16.53
C GLY A 32 -19.16 53.34 -16.01
N HIS A 33 -17.85 53.12 -15.90
CA HIS A 33 -16.85 52.72 -16.91
C HIS A 33 -15.46 52.50 -16.18
N PRO A 34 -14.30 52.34 -16.86
CA PRO A 34 -13.50 51.12 -17.02
C PRO A 34 -12.27 50.96 -16.07
N ARG A 35 -11.73 49.72 -16.03
CA ARG A 35 -10.33 49.33 -15.68
C ARG A 35 -9.62 50.06 -14.53
N GLY A 36 -9.45 49.36 -13.42
CA GLY A 36 -8.40 49.64 -12.44
C GLY A 36 -8.73 49.05 -11.07
N VAL A 37 -8.07 47.95 -10.73
CA VAL A 37 -8.02 47.36 -9.37
C VAL A 37 -9.38 46.86 -8.86
N MET A 38 -9.61 45.55 -8.96
CA MET A 38 -10.54 44.92 -8.02
C MET A 38 -9.98 45.16 -6.62
N PRO A 39 -10.71 45.76 -5.69
CA PRO A 39 -10.33 45.68 -4.30
C PRO A 39 -10.27 44.18 -3.99
N ILE A 40 -9.09 43.72 -3.55
CA ILE A 40 -9.02 42.47 -2.80
C ILE A 40 -9.98 42.70 -1.65
N ALA A 41 -11.18 42.12 -1.75
CA ALA A 41 -12.05 42.01 -0.60
C ALA A 41 -11.17 41.34 0.45
N ALA A 42 -10.88 42.06 1.52
CA ALA A 42 -10.18 41.51 2.66
C ALA A 42 -10.93 40.22 3.00
N SER A 43 -10.26 39.10 2.78
CA SER A 43 -10.71 37.81 3.27
C SER A 43 -10.68 37.94 4.78
N THR A 44 -11.75 38.45 5.35
CA THR A 44 -12.00 38.36 6.77
C THR A 44 -12.14 36.87 7.03
N ARG A 45 -11.03 36.24 7.41
CA ARG A 45 -11.03 35.09 8.31
C ARG A 45 -12.17 35.34 9.31
N PRO A 46 -13.03 34.37 9.67
CA PRO A 46 -13.69 34.55 10.94
C PRO A 46 -12.58 34.80 11.93
N VAL A 47 -12.59 36.02 12.47
CA VAL A 47 -12.01 36.31 13.77
C VAL A 47 -12.46 35.14 14.66
N PRO A 48 -11.60 34.61 15.54
CA PRO A 48 -12.06 33.73 16.61
C PRO A 48 -13.41 34.26 17.07
N ILE A 49 -14.47 33.45 16.96
CA ILE A 49 -15.78 33.86 17.46
C ILE A 49 -15.50 34.39 18.87
N PRO A 50 -15.79 35.67 19.14
CA PRO A 50 -15.07 36.46 20.13
C PRO A 50 -14.86 35.67 21.41
N ILE A 51 -13.59 35.40 21.75
CA ILE A 51 -13.19 34.74 22.99
C ILE A 51 -13.94 35.45 24.13
N PRO A 52 -14.89 34.79 24.82
CA PRO A 52 -15.45 35.38 26.01
C PRO A 52 -14.37 35.30 27.09
N GLN A 53 -13.58 36.37 27.24
CA GLN A 53 -12.77 36.57 28.44
C GLN A 53 -13.71 36.89 29.62
N PRO A 54 -13.50 36.35 30.83
CA PRO A 54 -13.27 34.96 31.11
C PRO A 54 -14.31 34.40 32.13
N PHE A 55 -14.42 33.07 32.17
CA PHE A 55 -14.90 32.25 33.30
C PHE A 55 -16.41 32.22 33.57
N GLY A 56 -17.07 31.35 32.82
CA GLY A 56 -18.36 30.79 33.20
C GLY A 56 -19.10 30.26 31.97
N VAL A 57 -19.40 28.97 31.96
CA VAL A 57 -20.35 28.39 31.01
C VAL A 57 -21.67 29.18 31.10
N THR A 58 -21.98 29.93 30.04
CA THR A 58 -23.14 30.83 30.01
C THR A 58 -24.44 30.11 29.63
N ALA A 59 -24.32 28.89 29.08
CA ALA A 59 -25.40 28.01 28.67
C ALA A 59 -25.00 26.53 28.90
N PRO A 60 -25.94 25.56 28.85
CA PRO A 60 -25.60 24.14 28.81
C PRO A 60 -24.72 23.88 27.59
N VAL A 61 -23.49 23.42 27.81
CA VAL A 61 -22.53 23.13 26.74
C VAL A 61 -22.86 21.78 26.11
N ALA A 62 -22.86 21.75 24.78
CA ALA A 62 -22.88 20.53 24.00
C ALA A 62 -22.10 20.77 22.70
N LEU A 63 -20.87 20.25 22.63
CA LEU A 63 -20.09 20.32 21.39
C LEU A 63 -20.80 19.50 20.32
N ASP A 64 -21.07 20.13 19.18
CA ASP A 64 -21.69 19.47 18.02
C ASP A 64 -20.64 19.24 16.94
N TYR A 65 -20.79 18.15 16.20
CA TYR A 65 -19.96 17.88 15.03
C TYR A 65 -20.55 18.54 13.78
N TRP A 66 -19.77 19.44 13.18
CA TRP A 66 -20.16 20.25 12.03
C TRP A 66 -19.69 19.66 10.69
N GLY A 67 -19.11 18.46 10.68
CA GLY A 67 -18.78 17.70 9.47
C GLY A 67 -17.41 17.98 8.86
N GLY A 68 -16.57 18.78 9.54
CA GLY A 68 -15.16 18.99 9.22
C GLY A 68 -14.27 17.79 9.49
N PRO A 69 -13.03 17.77 9.00
CA PRO A 69 -12.08 16.71 9.32
C PRO A 69 -11.76 16.69 10.82
N VAL A 70 -11.30 15.54 11.32
CA VAL A 70 -10.62 15.39 12.61
C VAL A 70 -9.25 14.78 12.38
N MET A 71 -8.31 14.92 13.33
CA MET A 71 -7.07 14.16 13.25
C MET A 71 -7.28 12.76 13.83
N PRO A 72 -7.18 11.68 13.04
CA PRO A 72 -7.39 10.33 13.54
C PRO A 72 -6.35 9.91 14.59
N PHE A 73 -5.17 10.51 14.54
CA PHE A 73 -4.05 10.43 15.48
C PHE A 73 -3.13 11.62 15.16
N THR A 74 -2.16 11.92 16.01
CA THR A 74 -1.24 13.05 15.76
C THR A 74 0.21 12.65 15.52
N GLU A 75 0.89 13.44 14.70
CA GLU A 75 2.31 13.40 14.47
C GLU A 75 2.89 14.76 14.83
N ASN A 76 3.57 14.79 15.97
CA ASN A 76 3.91 16.02 16.63
C ASN A 76 5.38 16.35 16.33
N ALA A 77 5.61 17.50 15.74
CA ALA A 77 6.95 18.06 15.53
C ALA A 77 7.07 19.38 16.30
N ILE A 78 8.11 19.51 17.12
CA ILE A 78 8.44 20.80 17.72
C ILE A 78 9.22 21.61 16.70
N VAL A 79 8.82 22.86 16.50
CA VAL A 79 9.53 23.82 15.67
C VAL A 79 10.04 24.94 16.57
N LEU A 80 11.37 25.05 16.69
CA LEU A 80 11.99 26.20 17.38
C LEU A 80 12.18 27.32 16.37
N TRP A 81 11.50 28.44 16.61
CA TRP A 81 11.56 29.63 15.77
C TRP A 81 12.90 30.37 15.95
N GLY A 82 13.90 29.94 15.18
CA GLY A 82 15.27 30.41 15.35
C GLY A 82 16.01 29.65 16.45
N ALA A 83 17.33 29.88 16.52
CA ALA A 83 18.21 29.17 17.46
C ALA A 83 18.48 29.93 18.77
N ALA A 84 18.03 31.18 18.88
CA ALA A 84 18.39 32.08 19.97
C ALA A 84 17.15 32.59 20.71
N GLY A 85 17.32 33.03 21.96
CA GLY A 85 16.25 33.64 22.76
C GLY A 85 15.34 32.65 23.48
N HIS A 86 15.35 31.38 23.11
CA HIS A 86 14.62 30.32 23.80
C HIS A 86 15.22 29.99 25.17
N THR A 87 14.35 29.65 26.12
CA THR A 87 14.76 29.20 27.45
C THR A 87 15.15 27.72 27.43
N SER A 88 16.24 27.37 28.13
CA SER A 88 16.76 26.00 28.12
C SER A 88 15.81 24.98 28.77
N SER A 89 15.04 25.41 29.76
CA SER A 89 14.08 24.55 30.45
C SER A 89 12.90 24.17 29.57
N LEU A 90 12.34 25.14 28.83
CA LEU A 90 11.19 24.89 27.95
C LEU A 90 11.59 24.04 26.74
N THR A 91 12.72 24.39 26.10
CA THR A 91 13.27 23.63 24.96
C THR A 91 13.74 22.22 25.33
N GLY A 92 14.19 22.01 26.57
CA GLY A 92 14.54 20.67 27.07
C GLY A 92 13.33 19.85 27.55
N GLY A 93 12.31 20.52 28.11
CA GLY A 93 11.16 19.87 28.73
C GLY A 93 10.08 19.44 27.75
N LEU A 94 9.73 20.27 26.76
CA LEU A 94 8.64 19.97 25.81
C LEU A 94 8.88 18.70 24.99
N PRO A 95 10.09 18.41 24.49
CA PRO A 95 10.40 17.11 23.88
C PRO A 95 10.08 15.93 24.79
N GLY A 96 10.34 16.07 26.10
CA GLY A 96 10.02 15.05 27.10
C GLY A 96 8.51 14.83 27.24
N PHE A 97 7.73 15.92 27.27
CA PHE A 97 6.27 15.88 27.33
C PHE A 97 5.66 15.19 26.10
N LEU A 98 6.03 15.60 24.88
CA LEU A 98 5.51 14.99 23.66
C LEU A 98 6.00 13.55 23.47
N THR A 99 7.22 13.22 23.92
CA THR A 99 7.68 11.82 23.98
C THR A 99 6.83 11.01 24.96
N ALA A 100 6.46 11.58 26.11
CA ALA A 100 5.61 10.93 27.09
C ALA A 100 4.18 10.73 26.56
N ILE A 101 3.60 11.69 25.84
CA ILE A 101 2.29 11.52 25.18
C ILE A 101 2.37 10.40 24.13
N ALA A 102 3.36 10.44 23.23
CA ALA A 102 3.54 9.43 22.20
C ALA A 102 3.79 8.03 22.79
N GLY A 103 4.57 7.95 23.87
CA GLY A 103 4.89 6.71 24.57
C GLY A 103 3.76 6.19 25.47
N ALA A 104 2.89 7.08 25.98
CA ALA A 104 1.69 6.69 26.71
C ALA A 104 0.72 5.92 25.79
N GLY A 105 0.73 6.23 24.49
CA GLY A 105 -0.11 5.58 23.49
C GLY A 105 -1.56 5.55 23.96
N ASN A 106 -2.07 4.34 24.22
CA ASN A 106 -3.46 4.08 24.58
C ASN A 106 -3.76 4.28 26.08
N ALA A 107 -2.76 4.70 26.87
CA ALA A 107 -2.91 5.07 28.28
C ALA A 107 -3.09 6.58 28.48
N ASN A 108 -3.33 7.35 27.40
CA ASN A 108 -3.62 8.76 27.50
C ASN A 108 -4.91 8.96 28.35
N PRO A 109 -4.87 9.86 29.34
CA PRO A 109 -6.01 10.09 30.23
C PRO A 109 -7.23 10.72 29.56
N TYR A 110 -7.06 11.41 28.42
CA TYR A 110 -8.17 11.91 27.60
C TYR A 110 -8.65 10.83 26.64
N ASN A 111 -9.96 10.55 26.63
CA ASN A 111 -10.56 9.57 25.72
C ASN A 111 -11.50 10.26 24.74
N ILE A 112 -10.92 11.04 23.83
CA ILE A 112 -11.66 11.86 22.86
C ILE A 112 -12.60 11.06 21.96
N ALA A 113 -12.32 9.77 21.71
CA ALA A 113 -13.15 8.97 20.82
C ALA A 113 -14.51 8.61 21.44
N LEU A 114 -14.52 8.50 22.77
CA LEU A 114 -15.74 8.31 23.56
C LEU A 114 -16.57 9.61 23.58
N ASP A 115 -15.91 10.74 23.82
CA ASP A 115 -16.54 12.05 23.96
C ASP A 115 -16.99 12.65 22.61
N TYR A 116 -16.21 12.40 21.54
CA TYR A 116 -16.33 13.03 20.23
C TYR A 116 -16.44 12.02 19.07
N PRO A 117 -17.45 11.13 19.09
CA PRO A 117 -17.62 10.13 18.05
C PRO A 117 -18.09 10.77 16.73
N THR A 118 -17.28 10.67 15.68
CA THR A 118 -17.61 11.18 14.32
C THR A 118 -18.64 10.31 13.57
N GLN A 119 -19.14 9.24 14.21
CA GLN A 119 -20.14 8.33 13.66
C GLN A 119 -21.56 8.73 14.08
N GLY A 120 -22.40 9.14 13.12
CA GLY A 120 -23.86 9.09 13.26
C GLY A 120 -24.54 10.16 14.11
N LEU A 121 -23.96 11.35 14.26
CA LEU A 121 -24.58 12.49 14.91
C LEU A 121 -24.71 13.64 13.89
N SER A 122 -25.86 14.30 13.84
CA SER A 122 -26.24 15.46 12.97
C SER A 122 -26.46 15.27 11.45
N GLY A 123 -26.19 14.10 10.85
CA GLY A 123 -26.50 13.85 9.43
C GLY A 123 -25.39 14.25 8.43
N THR A 124 -24.29 14.79 8.92
CA THR A 124 -22.99 14.88 8.21
C THR A 124 -22.06 13.80 8.75
N THR A 125 -21.69 12.81 7.92
CA THR A 125 -20.89 11.64 8.37
C THR A 125 -19.52 11.61 7.71
N SER A 126 -18.43 11.70 8.49
CA SER A 126 -17.06 11.46 7.98
C SER A 126 -16.56 10.03 8.24
N ASN A 127 -17.16 9.29 9.18
CA ASN A 127 -16.70 7.95 9.63
C ASN A 127 -15.21 7.89 10.01
N GLN A 128 -14.58 9.04 10.29
CA GLN A 128 -13.15 9.10 10.58
C GLN A 128 -12.87 8.48 11.95
N PRO A 129 -11.95 7.51 12.06
CA PRO A 129 -11.50 7.06 13.37
C PRO A 129 -10.83 8.22 14.09
N LEU A 130 -10.87 8.20 15.43
CA LEU A 130 -10.32 9.27 16.26
C LEU A 130 -9.63 8.66 17.47
N THR A 131 -8.42 9.11 17.80
CA THR A 131 -7.69 8.74 19.03
C THR A 131 -6.63 9.79 19.36
N LEU A 132 -6.20 9.87 20.62
CA LEU A 132 -5.05 10.70 21.05
C LEU A 132 -3.70 9.97 21.01
N ALA A 133 -3.67 8.77 20.43
CA ALA A 133 -2.40 8.15 20.11
C ALA A 133 -1.59 9.09 19.22
N SER A 134 -0.29 9.18 19.48
CA SER A 134 0.57 10.09 18.73
C SER A 134 1.95 9.52 18.43
N ARG A 135 2.61 10.12 17.45
CA ARG A 135 4.01 9.89 17.13
C ARG A 135 4.77 11.18 17.34
N TYR A 136 5.87 11.13 18.08
CA TYR A 136 6.77 12.26 18.19
C TYR A 136 7.81 12.21 17.06
N LEU A 137 7.83 13.22 16.20
CA LEU A 137 8.73 13.32 15.04
C LEU A 137 10.09 13.94 15.40
N GLY A 138 10.17 14.66 16.52
CA GLY A 138 11.37 15.32 17.00
C GLY A 138 11.20 16.84 17.16
N ALA A 139 12.31 17.49 17.50
CA ALA A 139 12.41 18.94 17.59
C ALA A 139 13.34 19.46 16.50
N PHE A 140 12.91 20.50 15.81
CA PHE A 140 13.53 21.05 14.63
C PHE A 140 13.75 22.55 14.82
N THR A 141 15.00 22.99 14.80
CA THR A 141 15.32 24.42 14.79
C THR A 141 15.32 24.92 13.36
N ILE A 142 14.45 25.85 13.05
CA ILE A 142 14.40 26.49 11.73
C ILE A 142 15.20 27.79 11.74
N THR A 143 15.64 28.22 10.55
CA THR A 143 16.15 29.58 10.34
C THR A 143 15.05 30.38 9.66
N PRO A 144 14.24 31.15 10.40
CA PRO A 144 13.11 31.86 9.83
C PRO A 144 13.59 32.90 8.82
N SER A 145 12.91 32.99 7.67
CA SER A 145 13.19 34.05 6.68
C SER A 145 12.72 35.44 7.14
N ILE A 146 11.88 35.47 8.18
CA ILE A 146 11.28 36.66 8.77
C ILE A 146 12.21 37.21 9.85
N SER A 147 12.59 38.48 9.74
CA SER A 147 13.39 39.19 10.74
C SER A 147 12.56 40.08 11.68
N ALA A 148 11.25 40.14 11.48
CA ALA A 148 10.35 40.92 12.32
C ALA A 148 10.04 40.16 13.62
N THR A 149 9.97 40.88 14.74
CA THR A 149 9.58 40.33 16.04
C THR A 149 8.08 40.40 16.30
N THR A 150 7.32 41.09 15.44
CA THR A 150 5.86 41.00 15.40
C THR A 150 5.48 40.25 14.14
N ILE A 151 4.90 39.07 14.30
CA ILE A 151 4.72 38.08 13.25
C ILE A 151 3.23 37.78 13.14
N SER A 152 2.66 37.92 11.95
CA SER A 152 1.28 37.51 11.70
C SER A 152 1.17 36.01 11.48
N ASP A 153 0.01 35.45 11.78
CA ASP A 153 -0.29 34.03 11.53
C ASP A 153 -0.05 33.60 10.06
N ASP A 154 -0.45 34.44 9.09
CA ASP A 154 -0.18 34.20 7.66
C ASP A 154 1.33 34.04 7.36
N GLN A 155 2.18 34.78 8.07
CA GLN A 155 3.62 34.68 7.95
C GLN A 155 4.16 33.38 8.58
N VAL A 156 3.59 32.95 9.71
CA VAL A 156 3.94 31.65 10.31
C VAL A 156 3.59 30.51 9.35
N ALA A 157 2.37 30.48 8.83
CA ALA A 157 1.93 29.48 7.86
C ALA A 157 2.81 29.42 6.62
N ALA A 158 3.15 30.59 6.05
CA ALA A 158 4.01 30.69 4.87
C ALA A 158 5.45 30.23 5.16
N GLU A 159 6.00 30.57 6.32
CA GLU A 159 7.34 30.15 6.74
C GLU A 159 7.40 28.63 6.93
N LEU A 160 6.43 28.03 7.63
CA LEU A 160 6.38 26.58 7.82
C LEU A 160 6.35 25.84 6.46
N ALA A 161 5.50 26.28 5.53
CA ALA A 161 5.44 25.71 4.19
C ALA A 161 6.78 25.84 3.43
N ALA A 162 7.48 26.97 3.57
CA ALA A 162 8.79 27.16 2.97
C ALA A 162 9.86 26.24 3.60
N GLN A 163 9.87 26.08 4.92
CA GLN A 163 10.81 25.23 5.65
C GLN A 163 10.57 23.73 5.35
N ILE A 164 9.32 23.32 5.17
CA ILE A 164 8.96 21.99 4.67
C ILE A 164 9.53 21.79 3.25
N GLY A 165 9.33 22.76 2.36
CA GLY A 165 9.87 22.70 0.99
C GLY A 165 11.39 22.69 0.90
N ALA A 166 12.06 23.30 1.88
CA ALA A 166 13.50 23.27 2.03
C ALA A 166 14.03 21.98 2.70
N GLY A 167 13.15 21.13 3.23
CA GLY A 167 13.51 19.91 3.96
C GLY A 167 14.03 20.14 5.38
N ALA A 168 13.83 21.33 5.95
CA ALA A 168 14.17 21.63 7.34
C ALA A 168 13.14 21.07 8.34
N LEU A 169 11.90 20.91 7.88
CA LEU A 169 10.81 20.29 8.63
C LEU A 169 10.38 18.99 7.95
N PRO A 170 9.90 17.98 8.71
CA PRO A 170 9.32 16.78 8.12
C PRO A 170 8.10 17.16 7.29
N PRO A 171 7.85 16.52 6.12
CA PRO A 171 6.67 16.82 5.32
C PRO A 171 5.39 16.36 6.02
N PRO A 172 4.29 17.12 5.91
CA PRO A 172 3.02 16.73 6.52
C PRO A 172 2.42 15.53 5.81
N ARG A 173 1.52 14.84 6.50
CA ARG A 173 0.80 13.68 5.96
C ARG A 173 -0.69 13.78 6.22
N VAL A 174 -1.42 13.02 5.40
CA VAL A 174 -2.82 12.68 5.64
C VAL A 174 -2.94 11.20 5.94
N ALA A 175 -3.89 10.84 6.80
CA ALA A 175 -4.31 9.46 7.02
C ALA A 175 -5.82 9.45 7.25
N PHE A 176 -6.50 8.38 6.84
CA PHE A 176 -7.96 8.26 6.99
C PHE A 176 -8.76 9.45 6.42
N GLY A 177 -8.23 10.13 5.40
CA GLY A 177 -8.86 11.27 4.74
C GLY A 177 -8.77 12.61 5.49
N GLY A 178 -7.98 12.70 6.57
CA GLY A 178 -7.74 13.95 7.32
C GLY A 178 -6.24 14.23 7.54
N PRO A 179 -5.87 15.44 7.98
CA PRO A 179 -4.51 15.75 8.40
C PRO A 179 -4.13 14.94 9.65
N VAL A 180 -2.84 14.64 9.79
CA VAL A 180 -2.30 14.02 11.03
C VAL A 180 -1.06 14.72 11.56
N THR A 181 -0.57 15.76 10.88
CA THR A 181 0.67 16.43 11.26
C THR A 181 0.37 17.73 11.97
N GLU A 182 0.94 17.87 13.17
CA GLU A 182 0.86 19.07 13.99
C GLU A 182 2.27 19.61 14.29
N TYR A 183 2.52 20.86 13.92
CA TYR A 183 3.77 21.56 14.24
C TYR A 183 3.56 22.46 15.45
N TYR A 184 4.22 22.15 16.57
CA TYR A 184 4.25 22.99 17.76
C TYR A 184 5.34 24.04 17.60
N VAL A 185 4.96 25.24 17.19
CA VAL A 185 5.87 26.34 16.90
C VAL A 185 6.15 27.12 18.16
N MET A 186 7.33 26.91 18.73
CA MET A 186 7.81 27.65 19.88
C MET A 186 8.45 28.95 19.41
N PHE A 187 7.99 30.08 19.98
CA PHE A 187 8.56 31.40 19.74
C PHE A 187 9.34 31.88 20.97
N PRO A 188 10.53 32.47 20.80
CA PRO A 188 11.27 33.03 21.92
C PRO A 188 10.51 34.23 22.53
N PRO A 189 10.73 34.59 23.82
CA PRO A 189 9.96 35.65 24.49
C PRO A 189 10.05 37.05 23.86
N ALA A 190 11.02 37.27 22.96
CA ALA A 190 11.18 38.53 22.25
C ALA A 190 10.19 38.69 21.08
N ASP A 191 9.60 37.59 20.62
CA ASP A 191 8.68 37.57 19.48
C ASP A 191 7.23 37.61 19.97
N THR A 192 6.40 38.35 19.24
CA THR A 192 4.96 38.48 19.44
C THR A 192 4.27 37.98 18.19
N VAL A 193 3.44 36.95 18.34
CA VAL A 193 2.65 36.39 17.23
C VAL A 193 1.24 36.94 17.31
N CYS A 194 0.67 37.35 16.17
CA CYS A 194 -0.66 37.93 16.12
C CYS A 194 -1.58 37.18 15.14
N LEU A 195 -2.78 36.85 15.63
CA LEU A 195 -3.90 36.33 14.88
C LEU A 195 -4.91 37.46 14.68
N GLY A 196 -4.93 38.05 13.49
CA GLY A 196 -5.73 39.25 13.24
C GLY A 196 -5.24 40.43 14.11
N SER A 197 -6.12 40.96 14.97
CA SER A 197 -5.79 42.03 15.91
C SER A 197 -5.31 41.53 17.28
N ASP A 198 -5.47 40.24 17.56
CA ASP A 198 -5.13 39.63 18.84
C ASP A 198 -3.71 39.10 18.79
N CYS A 199 -2.97 39.27 19.89
CA CYS A 199 -1.56 38.91 19.95
C CYS A 199 -1.25 38.09 21.20
N SER A 200 -0.21 37.26 21.06
CA SER A 200 0.32 36.39 22.10
C SER A 200 0.69 37.15 23.36
N ASN A 201 0.52 36.52 24.52
CA ASN A 201 0.82 37.06 25.85
C ASN A 201 0.03 38.31 26.25
N VAL A 202 -0.94 38.73 25.43
CA VAL A 202 -1.83 39.86 25.72
C VAL A 202 -3.29 39.40 25.62
N GLN A 203 -3.69 38.86 24.46
CA GLN A 203 -5.07 38.40 24.22
C GLN A 203 -5.21 36.88 24.27
N PHE A 204 -4.17 36.14 23.88
CA PHE A 204 -4.18 34.69 23.94
C PHE A 204 -2.84 34.14 24.46
N CYS A 205 -2.89 32.89 24.87
CA CYS A 205 -1.76 32.16 25.40
C CYS A 205 -1.13 31.31 24.29
N ALA A 206 -1.95 30.50 23.65
CA ALA A 206 -1.64 29.76 22.45
C ALA A 206 -2.88 29.82 21.54
N TYR A 207 -2.72 29.32 20.33
CA TYR A 207 -3.80 28.97 19.43
C TYR A 207 -3.26 27.96 18.44
N HIS A 208 -4.16 27.21 17.78
CA HIS A 208 -3.81 26.42 16.63
C HIS A 208 -4.48 26.97 15.37
N SER A 209 -3.85 26.68 14.24
CA SER A 209 -4.31 27.10 12.93
C SER A 209 -3.84 26.07 11.90
N ASN A 210 -4.27 26.24 10.66
CA ASN A 210 -4.06 25.26 9.61
C ASN A 210 -3.50 25.89 8.34
N SER A 211 -2.76 25.08 7.58
CA SER A 211 -2.17 25.49 6.31
C SER A 211 -2.03 24.28 5.38
N VAL A 212 -1.53 24.52 4.18
CA VAL A 212 -1.40 23.50 3.14
C VAL A 212 -0.01 23.59 2.52
N TYR A 213 0.67 22.45 2.45
CA TYR A 213 1.92 22.31 1.70
C TYR A 213 1.74 21.33 0.55
N ALA A 214 1.95 21.78 -0.68
CA ALA A 214 1.85 20.97 -1.90
C ALA A 214 0.52 20.18 -2.04
N GLY A 215 -0.59 20.74 -1.53
CA GLY A 215 -1.91 20.10 -1.53
C GLY A 215 -2.19 19.20 -0.32
N THR A 216 -1.22 19.01 0.58
CA THR A 216 -1.39 18.26 1.84
C THR A 216 -1.69 19.23 2.98
N PRO A 217 -2.85 19.13 3.65
CA PRO A 217 -3.17 19.95 4.80
C PRO A 217 -2.31 19.56 6.01
N PHE A 218 -2.04 20.53 6.86
CA PHE A 218 -1.41 20.35 8.17
C PHE A 218 -1.88 21.41 9.15
N THR A 219 -1.71 21.11 10.44
CA THR A 219 -2.05 22.01 11.54
C THR A 219 -0.77 22.44 12.23
N TYR A 220 -0.80 23.60 12.86
CA TYR A 220 0.28 24.08 13.70
C TYR A 220 -0.28 24.81 14.92
N ALA A 221 0.35 24.60 16.06
CA ALA A 221 0.05 25.27 17.30
C ALA A 221 1.12 26.32 17.57
N VAL A 222 0.71 27.57 17.81
CA VAL A 222 1.61 28.64 18.20
C VAL A 222 1.75 28.64 19.71
N LEU A 223 2.97 28.38 20.18
CA LEU A 223 3.33 28.32 21.60
C LEU A 223 4.38 29.39 21.93
N PRO A 224 3.97 30.62 22.27
CA PRO A 224 4.86 31.68 22.73
C PRO A 224 5.51 31.30 24.07
N GLU A 225 6.84 31.40 24.16
CA GLU A 225 7.50 31.30 25.47
C GLU A 225 7.23 32.57 26.28
N SER A 226 6.66 32.40 27.48
CA SER A 226 6.46 33.52 28.41
C SER A 226 7.39 33.40 29.62
N THR A 227 8.31 34.37 29.78
CA THR A 227 9.14 34.51 30.98
C THR A 227 9.22 35.97 31.47
N PRO A 228 8.74 36.30 32.69
CA PRO A 228 8.03 35.42 33.62
C PRO A 228 6.72 34.86 33.02
N PRO A 229 6.18 33.75 33.54
CA PRO A 229 5.01 33.11 32.98
C PRO A 229 3.80 34.06 33.00
N ASN A 230 3.02 34.09 31.92
CA ASN A 230 1.75 34.81 31.93
C ASN A 230 0.75 34.07 32.83
N SER A 231 0.30 34.72 33.91
CA SER A 231 -0.64 34.14 34.87
C SER A 231 -2.02 33.84 34.28
N GLY A 232 -2.37 34.42 33.13
CA GLY A 232 -3.59 34.08 32.40
C GLY A 232 -3.50 32.76 31.62
N CYS A 233 -2.29 32.21 31.45
CA CYS A 233 -2.01 31.06 30.59
C CYS A 233 -1.85 29.74 31.35
N GLY A 234 -2.55 29.62 32.47
CA GLY A 234 -2.50 28.46 33.35
C GLY A 234 -2.11 28.82 34.78
N ALA A 235 -2.35 27.86 35.69
CA ALA A 235 -2.23 28.08 37.12
C ALA A 235 -0.79 27.97 37.66
N SER A 236 0.21 27.59 36.85
CA SER A 236 1.60 27.45 37.29
C SER A 236 2.35 28.77 37.17
N SER A 237 2.00 29.76 38.02
CA SER A 237 2.62 31.08 38.04
C SER A 237 4.01 31.14 38.69
N GLY A 238 4.60 29.99 39.05
CA GLY A 238 5.94 29.88 39.64
C GLY A 238 6.91 29.14 38.71
N GLY A 239 8.20 29.51 38.74
CA GLY A 239 9.24 28.90 37.90
C GLY A 239 9.40 29.58 36.53
N ASP A 240 9.85 28.82 35.54
CA ASP A 240 10.16 29.28 34.17
C ASP A 240 9.00 29.11 33.18
N GLY A 241 7.80 28.72 33.66
CA GLY A 241 6.61 28.58 32.83
C GLY A 241 6.41 27.20 32.23
N PHE A 242 7.25 26.20 32.55
CA PHE A 242 7.14 24.87 31.95
C PHE A 242 5.79 24.19 32.15
N GLY A 243 5.18 24.31 33.34
CA GLY A 243 3.83 23.79 33.58
C GLY A 243 2.75 24.44 32.73
N ASN A 244 2.85 25.76 32.49
CA ASN A 244 1.94 26.46 31.58
C ASN A 244 2.15 25.99 30.14
N LEU A 245 3.40 25.80 29.72
CA LEU A 245 3.71 25.28 28.38
C LEU A 245 3.10 23.90 28.15
N THR A 246 3.21 22.96 29.10
CA THR A 246 2.60 21.63 28.94
C THR A 246 1.08 21.68 28.99
N SER A 247 0.49 22.60 29.77
CA SER A 247 -0.95 22.86 29.80
C SER A 247 -1.47 23.36 28.47
N MET A 248 -0.81 24.37 27.90
CA MET A 248 -1.13 24.93 26.58
C MET A 248 -0.91 23.89 25.49
N THR A 249 0.18 23.13 25.54
CA THR A 249 0.43 22.07 24.57
C THR A 249 -0.66 21.00 24.60
N SER A 250 -1.14 20.57 25.78
CA SER A 250 -2.27 19.63 25.86
C SER A 250 -3.57 20.20 25.33
N HIS A 251 -3.84 21.48 25.59
CA HIS A 251 -5.01 22.21 25.09
C HIS A 251 -5.00 22.20 23.56
N GLU A 252 -3.94 22.72 22.95
CA GLU A 252 -3.83 22.82 21.48
C GLU A 252 -3.85 21.45 20.81
N LEU A 253 -3.25 20.42 21.44
CA LEU A 253 -3.29 19.06 20.94
C LEU A 253 -4.73 18.54 20.81
N VAL A 254 -5.56 18.76 21.84
CA VAL A 254 -6.92 18.21 21.86
C VAL A 254 -7.81 18.97 20.89
N GLU A 255 -7.70 20.29 20.83
CA GLU A 255 -8.44 21.12 19.87
C GLU A 255 -8.06 20.78 18.43
N SER A 256 -6.76 20.78 18.12
CA SER A 256 -6.25 20.39 16.80
C SER A 256 -6.74 19.02 16.39
N VAL A 257 -6.89 18.09 17.34
CA VAL A 257 -7.40 16.75 17.03
C VAL A 257 -8.89 16.75 16.71
N THR A 258 -9.68 17.54 17.42
CA THR A 258 -11.14 17.59 17.24
C THR A 258 -11.62 18.56 16.16
N ASP A 259 -10.81 19.55 15.81
CA ASP A 259 -11.11 20.57 14.79
C ASP A 259 -9.84 21.13 14.10
N PRO A 260 -9.05 20.30 13.40
CA PRO A 260 -7.75 20.67 12.83
C PRO A 260 -7.79 21.81 11.81
N GLU A 261 -8.96 22.17 11.28
CA GLU A 261 -9.12 23.15 10.21
C GLU A 261 -9.97 24.36 10.63
N ILE A 262 -10.09 24.63 11.94
CA ILE A 262 -10.80 25.79 12.50
C ILE A 262 -10.41 27.11 11.81
N GLY A 263 -9.13 27.30 11.52
CA GLY A 263 -8.60 28.51 10.86
C GLY A 263 -9.13 28.75 9.43
N SER A 264 -9.71 27.71 8.82
CA SER A 264 -10.32 27.76 7.48
C SER A 264 -11.84 27.70 7.50
N ALA A 265 -12.46 27.47 8.66
CA ALA A 265 -13.91 27.57 8.80
C ALA A 265 -14.36 29.02 8.49
N VAL A 266 -15.58 29.20 8.00
CA VAL A 266 -16.20 30.53 7.76
C VAL A 266 -17.59 30.65 8.40
N GLY A 267 -17.97 29.64 9.18
CA GLY A 267 -19.26 29.50 9.84
C GLY A 267 -19.42 28.10 10.43
N LEU A 268 -20.57 27.83 11.01
CA LEU A 268 -20.93 26.54 11.62
C LEU A 268 -21.28 25.50 10.54
N ALA A 269 -20.25 25.03 9.83
CA ALA A 269 -20.32 24.08 8.73
C ALA A 269 -18.89 23.58 8.40
N PRO A 270 -18.71 22.50 7.60
CA PRO A 270 -17.38 22.08 7.19
C PRO A 270 -16.60 23.25 6.56
N PRO A 271 -15.29 23.40 6.85
CA PRO A 271 -14.41 22.42 7.49
C PRO A 271 -14.40 22.42 9.03
N LEU A 272 -15.35 23.09 9.70
CA LEU A 272 -15.46 23.06 11.16
C LEU A 272 -15.74 21.64 11.69
N GLY A 273 -14.94 21.18 12.63
CA GLY A 273 -15.02 19.90 13.32
C GLY A 273 -16.00 19.92 14.48
N TRP A 274 -15.52 19.64 15.69
CA TRP A 274 -16.32 19.72 16.93
C TRP A 274 -16.28 21.11 17.54
N TYR A 275 -17.44 21.75 17.63
CA TYR A 275 -17.53 23.14 18.07
C TYR A 275 -18.88 23.44 18.73
N ASP A 276 -18.89 24.28 19.76
CA ASP A 276 -20.08 24.79 20.41
C ASP A 276 -20.28 26.26 20.00
N ALA A 277 -21.42 26.57 19.40
CA ALA A 277 -21.71 27.88 18.83
C ALA A 277 -21.66 29.05 19.85
N VAL A 278 -21.71 28.74 21.15
CA VAL A 278 -21.72 29.73 22.24
C VAL A 278 -20.41 29.72 23.02
N ASN A 279 -19.88 28.53 23.28
CA ASN A 279 -18.79 28.31 24.23
C ASN A 279 -17.44 27.99 23.57
N GLY A 280 -17.42 27.75 22.25
CA GLY A 280 -16.20 27.60 21.49
C GLY A 280 -15.71 26.16 21.35
N GLU A 281 -14.38 26.02 21.32
CA GLU A 281 -13.67 24.75 21.15
C GLU A 281 -13.60 23.94 22.44
N VAL A 282 -13.21 22.67 22.29
CA VAL A 282 -13.21 21.69 23.39
C VAL A 282 -12.37 22.10 24.59
N ALA A 283 -11.21 22.71 24.36
CA ALA A 283 -10.30 23.08 25.43
C ALA A 283 -10.59 24.49 25.93
N ASP A 284 -11.02 25.41 25.06
CA ASP A 284 -11.54 26.74 25.41
C ASP A 284 -12.64 26.72 26.49
N ILE A 285 -13.59 25.77 26.40
CA ILE A 285 -14.64 25.58 27.41
C ILE A 285 -14.04 25.37 28.82
N CYS A 286 -12.83 24.80 28.88
CA CYS A 286 -12.13 24.39 30.09
C CYS A 286 -10.85 25.19 30.35
N ALA A 287 -10.81 26.46 29.94
CA ALA A 287 -9.71 27.37 30.21
C ALA A 287 -9.79 28.06 31.60
N GLY A 288 -10.71 27.64 32.48
CA GLY A 288 -11.00 28.29 33.76
C GLY A 288 -9.98 28.04 34.89
N PRO A 289 -10.01 28.83 35.98
CA PRO A 289 -9.22 28.56 37.18
C PRO A 289 -9.68 27.27 37.82
N GLY A 290 -8.80 26.27 37.90
CA GLY A 290 -9.12 24.94 38.43
C GLY A 290 -9.43 23.90 37.36
N ASP A 291 -9.41 24.28 36.08
CA ASP A 291 -9.51 23.38 34.95
C ASP A 291 -8.13 22.89 34.48
N GLN A 292 -7.22 22.69 35.44
CA GLN A 292 -5.92 22.10 35.22
C GLN A 292 -5.77 20.87 36.11
N ALA A 293 -4.91 19.94 35.69
CA ALA A 293 -4.66 18.72 36.43
C ALA A 293 -3.20 18.28 36.30
N SER A 294 -2.72 17.59 37.34
CA SER A 294 -1.44 16.88 37.29
C SER A 294 -1.69 15.42 36.95
N LEU A 295 -1.18 14.97 35.80
CA LEU A 295 -1.37 13.61 35.31
C LEU A 295 -0.04 12.87 35.21
N ALA A 296 -0.02 11.61 35.65
CA ALA A 296 1.17 10.77 35.62
C ALA A 296 1.14 9.84 34.40
N PHE A 297 2.02 10.08 33.43
CA PHE A 297 2.18 9.25 32.24
C PHE A 297 3.61 9.37 31.66
N GLY A 298 4.06 8.36 30.91
CA GLY A 298 5.42 8.32 30.37
C GLY A 298 6.52 8.38 31.44
N GLY A 299 6.23 7.91 32.66
CA GLY A 299 7.18 7.91 33.78
C GLY A 299 7.42 9.26 34.47
N SER A 300 6.65 10.29 34.11
CA SER A 300 6.72 11.63 34.72
C SER A 300 5.32 12.13 35.10
N THR A 301 5.26 13.20 35.90
CA THR A 301 4.02 13.92 36.20
C THR A 301 4.02 15.21 35.41
N TRP A 302 2.98 15.41 34.61
CA TRP A 302 2.82 16.56 33.72
C TRP A 302 1.63 17.40 34.17
N PHE A 303 1.74 18.71 33.96
CA PHE A 303 0.63 19.64 34.19
C PHE A 303 -0.09 19.87 32.88
N VAL A 304 -1.39 19.58 32.85
CA VAL A 304 -2.20 19.56 31.64
C VAL A 304 -3.53 20.26 31.88
N GLN A 305 -4.16 20.72 30.80
CA GLN A 305 -5.49 21.33 30.84
C GLN A 305 -6.57 20.25 30.90
N LYS A 306 -7.61 20.43 31.71
CA LYS A 306 -8.81 19.58 31.61
C LYS A 306 -9.52 19.92 30.31
N GLU A 307 -10.17 18.93 29.74
CA GLU A 307 -10.90 19.06 28.48
C GLU A 307 -12.39 18.88 28.75
N TRP A 308 -13.25 19.53 27.96
CA TRP A 308 -14.68 19.30 28.09
C TRP A 308 -14.98 17.82 27.79
N SER A 309 -16.03 17.30 28.41
CA SER A 309 -16.57 15.97 28.10
C SER A 309 -18.06 16.12 27.84
N ASN A 310 -18.48 15.79 26.61
CA ASN A 310 -19.89 15.69 26.27
C ASN A 310 -20.60 14.57 27.04
N VAL A 311 -19.86 13.55 27.50
CA VAL A 311 -20.42 12.41 28.24
C VAL A 311 -20.63 12.75 29.71
N GLU A 312 -19.63 13.36 30.37
CA GLU A 312 -19.70 13.73 31.79
C GLU A 312 -20.34 15.11 32.02
N HIS A 313 -20.49 15.93 30.97
CA HIS A 313 -20.92 17.32 31.04
C HIS A 313 -20.07 18.16 32.01
N ALA A 314 -18.75 17.95 31.98
CA ALA A 314 -17.79 18.61 32.86
C ALA A 314 -16.40 18.68 32.21
N CYS A 315 -15.56 19.60 32.70
CA CYS A 315 -14.14 19.64 32.41
C CYS A 315 -13.41 18.53 33.18
N ILE A 316 -12.80 17.60 32.45
CA ILE A 316 -12.13 16.43 33.02
C ILE A 316 -10.71 16.30 32.51
N ALA A 317 -9.82 15.84 33.39
CA ALA A 317 -8.48 15.41 33.01
C ALA A 317 -8.48 13.94 32.58
N SER A 318 -9.46 13.18 33.07
CA SER A 318 -9.69 11.77 32.84
C SER A 318 -11.06 11.39 33.37
N HIS A 319 -11.70 10.41 32.74
CA HIS A 319 -12.93 9.80 33.26
C HIS A 319 -12.68 9.15 34.66
N THR A 320 -13.65 9.22 35.59
CA THR A 320 -13.51 8.88 37.04
C THR A 320 -13.09 7.41 37.38
N PRO A 321 -12.63 7.08 38.64
CA PRO A 321 -11.89 5.86 38.96
C PRO A 321 -12.65 4.55 38.68
N GLY A 322 -12.04 3.68 37.86
CA GLY A 322 -12.73 2.68 37.03
C GLY A 322 -12.61 3.00 35.53
N GLY A 323 -12.11 4.22 35.24
CA GLY A 323 -12.00 4.90 33.96
C GLY A 323 -11.65 4.05 32.77
N LEU A 324 -12.44 4.24 31.72
CA LEU A 324 -12.24 3.63 30.42
C LEU A 324 -10.87 4.04 29.90
N ARG A 325 -9.91 3.11 29.86
CA ARG A 325 -8.59 3.37 29.28
C ARG A 325 -8.70 3.16 27.77
N GLY A 326 -7.85 3.83 27.00
CA GLY A 326 -7.79 3.64 25.56
C GLY A 326 -7.55 2.16 25.20
N VAL A 327 -7.95 1.78 23.98
CA VAL A 327 -7.78 0.41 23.49
C VAL A 327 -6.30 0.14 23.28
N ALA A 328 -5.75 -0.93 23.86
CA ALA A 328 -4.40 -1.37 23.55
C ALA A 328 -4.36 -2.01 22.15
N ALA A 329 -4.18 -1.20 21.11
CA ALA A 329 -4.05 -1.67 19.74
C ALA A 329 -2.73 -2.43 19.53
N ALA A 330 -2.83 -3.60 18.91
CA ALA A 330 -1.70 -4.47 18.63
C ALA A 330 -1.96 -5.26 17.34
N PHE A 331 -0.96 -5.34 16.46
CA PHE A 331 -0.95 -6.13 15.25
C PHE A 331 0.42 -6.70 14.92
N THR A 332 0.37 -7.81 14.19
CA THR A 332 1.54 -8.44 13.57
C THR A 332 1.36 -8.53 12.07
N THR A 333 2.47 -8.70 11.35
CA THR A 333 2.47 -8.85 9.90
C THR A 333 3.09 -10.17 9.51
N SER A 334 2.51 -10.82 8.52
CA SER A 334 3.02 -12.05 7.94
C SER A 334 2.71 -12.09 6.45
N ALA A 335 3.42 -12.93 5.69
CA ALA A 335 3.05 -13.16 4.30
C ALA A 335 1.89 -14.17 4.24
N ALA A 336 0.80 -13.82 3.57
CA ALA A 336 -0.30 -14.76 3.38
C ALA A 336 0.11 -15.85 2.38
N ALA A 337 -0.42 -17.06 2.58
CA ALA A 337 -0.56 -17.99 1.46
C ALA A 337 -1.60 -17.39 0.50
N GLY A 338 -1.17 -16.88 -0.65
CA GLY A 338 -2.11 -16.46 -1.69
C GLY A 338 -1.83 -15.14 -2.41
N SER A 339 -0.75 -14.39 -2.13
CA SER A 339 -0.27 -13.15 -2.81
C SER A 339 -0.45 -11.79 -2.12
N ALA A 340 -1.02 -11.74 -0.91
CA ALA A 340 -1.09 -10.53 -0.09
C ALA A 340 -0.33 -10.69 1.24
N LEU A 341 -0.01 -9.60 1.92
CA LEU A 341 0.45 -9.66 3.30
C LEU A 341 -0.77 -9.74 4.21
N THR A 342 -0.73 -10.61 5.22
CA THR A 342 -1.74 -10.67 6.27
C THR A 342 -1.32 -9.79 7.44
N PHE A 343 -2.24 -8.95 7.86
CA PHE A 343 -2.16 -8.15 9.07
C PHE A 343 -3.15 -8.74 10.08
N ASP A 344 -2.65 -9.05 11.27
CA ASP A 344 -3.44 -9.68 12.34
C ASP A 344 -3.41 -8.81 13.58
N ALA A 345 -4.55 -8.18 13.87
CA ALA A 345 -4.80 -7.31 15.01
C ALA A 345 -5.52 -8.00 16.18
N SER A 346 -5.59 -9.34 16.19
CA SER A 346 -6.28 -10.11 17.24
C SER A 346 -5.68 -9.95 18.64
N ALA A 347 -4.43 -9.47 18.73
CA ALA A 347 -3.78 -9.12 19.99
C ALA A 347 -4.28 -7.79 20.58
N SER A 348 -5.06 -7.01 19.83
CA SER A 348 -5.66 -5.77 20.34
C SER A 348 -6.64 -6.08 21.48
N SER A 349 -6.59 -5.31 22.56
CA SER A 349 -7.42 -5.56 23.75
C SER A 349 -8.03 -4.28 24.31
N SER A 350 -9.24 -4.40 24.86
CA SER A 350 -9.87 -3.33 25.62
C SER A 350 -9.63 -3.54 27.12
N PRO A 351 -9.08 -2.55 27.82
CA PRO A 351 -8.97 -2.56 29.28
C PRO A 351 -10.31 -2.33 29.99
N ASN A 352 -11.39 -2.07 29.24
CA ASN A 352 -12.70 -1.67 29.74
C ASN A 352 -13.66 -2.84 29.97
N GLY A 353 -13.12 -4.06 29.96
CA GLY A 353 -13.90 -5.30 30.00
C GLY A 353 -14.45 -5.68 28.61
N SER A 354 -15.32 -6.69 28.57
CA SER A 354 -16.08 -6.99 27.34
C SER A 354 -16.98 -5.80 27.04
N PRO A 355 -17.03 -5.33 25.80
CA PRO A 355 -16.90 -6.09 24.55
C PRO A 355 -15.48 -6.28 23.98
N ALA A 356 -15.31 -7.36 23.21
CA ALA A 356 -14.17 -7.51 22.29
C ALA A 356 -14.18 -6.35 21.27
N ILE A 357 -13.00 -5.95 20.78
CA ILE A 357 -12.83 -4.84 19.82
C ILE A 357 -13.92 -4.86 18.74
N ALA A 358 -14.59 -3.73 18.54
CA ALA A 358 -15.76 -3.62 17.66
C ALA A 358 -15.36 -3.33 16.21
N SER A 359 -14.29 -2.57 15.99
CA SER A 359 -13.82 -2.23 14.65
C SER A 359 -12.33 -1.92 14.59
N TYR A 360 -11.79 -2.07 13.39
CA TYR A 360 -10.41 -1.80 13.01
C TYR A 360 -10.41 -0.87 11.79
N ALA A 361 -9.60 0.18 11.85
CA ALA A 361 -9.30 1.07 10.75
C ALA A 361 -7.80 1.01 10.45
N TRP A 362 -7.46 0.84 9.16
CA TRP A 362 -6.10 0.71 8.68
C TRP A 362 -5.77 1.83 7.71
N ASP A 363 -4.66 2.52 7.96
CA ASP A 363 -3.97 3.34 6.97
C ASP A 363 -2.71 2.57 6.54
N TRP A 364 -2.59 2.30 5.25
CA TRP A 364 -1.54 1.44 4.71
C TRP A 364 -0.24 2.18 4.43
N GLY A 365 -0.20 3.51 4.63
CA GLY A 365 0.95 4.35 4.30
C GLY A 365 1.24 4.44 2.80
N ASP A 366 0.28 4.09 1.95
CA ASP A 366 0.40 4.09 0.49
C ASP A 366 -0.70 4.88 -0.24
N GLY A 367 -1.43 5.70 0.52
CA GLY A 367 -2.57 6.47 0.04
C GLY A 367 -3.89 5.69 0.04
N SER A 368 -3.91 4.43 0.49
CA SER A 368 -5.13 3.66 0.68
C SER A 368 -5.41 3.35 2.15
N SER A 369 -6.69 3.11 2.47
CA SER A 369 -7.16 2.77 3.80
C SER A 369 -8.25 1.70 3.76
N SER A 370 -8.43 0.96 4.85
CA SER A 370 -9.47 -0.07 5.00
C SER A 370 -10.14 0.02 6.37
N THR A 371 -11.41 -0.36 6.47
CA THR A 371 -12.14 -0.46 7.75
C THR A 371 -12.92 -1.76 7.82
N GLY A 372 -13.08 -2.33 9.02
CA GLY A 372 -13.93 -3.51 9.21
C GLY A 372 -13.93 -4.04 10.64
N ALA A 373 -14.75 -5.05 10.90
CA ALA A 373 -14.82 -5.70 12.21
C ALA A 373 -13.88 -6.92 12.35
N SER A 374 -13.31 -7.40 11.24
CA SER A 374 -12.38 -8.54 11.28
C SER A 374 -11.01 -8.11 11.84
N PRO A 375 -10.43 -8.86 12.80
CA PRO A 375 -9.08 -8.59 13.29
C PRO A 375 -8.00 -8.94 12.26
N THR A 376 -8.33 -9.75 11.25
CA THR A 376 -7.39 -10.11 10.19
C THR A 376 -7.82 -9.52 8.85
N ILE A 377 -6.85 -9.00 8.11
CA ILE A 377 -7.04 -8.42 6.78
C ILE A 377 -5.80 -8.64 5.92
N ALA A 378 -6.02 -8.79 4.62
CA ALA A 378 -4.98 -8.92 3.63
C ALA A 378 -4.77 -7.60 2.88
N HIS A 379 -3.52 -7.18 2.68
CA HIS A 379 -3.17 -6.00 1.87
C HIS A 379 -1.97 -6.27 0.96
N THR A 380 -2.00 -5.71 -0.24
CA THR A 380 -0.93 -5.86 -1.24
C THR A 380 -0.36 -4.50 -1.59
N PHE A 381 0.94 -4.33 -1.31
CA PHE A 381 1.68 -3.13 -1.65
C PHE A 381 2.17 -3.18 -3.10
N ALA A 382 1.68 -2.24 -3.93
CA ALA A 382 2.01 -2.20 -5.36
C ALA A 382 3.51 -1.93 -5.63
N THR A 383 4.15 -1.10 -4.80
CA THR A 383 5.59 -0.78 -4.93
C THR A 383 6.35 -1.28 -3.70
N PRO A 384 7.58 -1.80 -3.88
CA PRO A 384 8.43 -2.15 -2.75
C PRO A 384 8.88 -0.89 -2.01
N GLY A 385 9.20 -1.03 -0.72
CA GLY A 385 9.67 0.07 0.11
C GLY A 385 9.16 -0.02 1.54
N ALA A 386 9.65 0.90 2.39
CA ALA A 386 9.18 1.09 3.75
C ALA A 386 7.94 2.00 3.75
N ARG A 387 6.92 1.61 4.51
CA ARG A 387 5.65 2.34 4.68
C ARG A 387 5.28 2.34 6.15
N LEU A 388 4.74 3.45 6.64
CA LEU A 388 4.14 3.48 7.97
C LEU A 388 2.72 2.94 7.88
N VAL A 389 2.50 1.75 8.41
CA VAL A 389 1.15 1.19 8.58
C VAL A 389 0.62 1.62 9.93
N THR A 390 -0.59 2.16 9.94
CA THR A 390 -1.29 2.58 11.15
C THR A 390 -2.56 1.77 11.32
N LEU A 391 -2.73 1.17 12.49
CA LEU A 391 -3.97 0.57 12.94
C LEU A 391 -4.61 1.48 13.97
N ILE A 392 -5.92 1.72 13.87
CA ILE A 392 -6.76 2.21 14.96
C ILE A 392 -7.78 1.13 15.29
N ALA A 393 -7.77 0.64 16.53
CA ALA A 393 -8.75 -0.32 17.03
C ALA A 393 -9.72 0.42 17.96
N THR A 394 -11.03 0.18 17.79
CA THR A 394 -12.08 0.81 18.58
C THR A 394 -12.95 -0.27 19.22
N ASP A 395 -13.14 -0.21 20.54
CA ASP A 395 -14.02 -1.13 21.26
C ASP A 395 -15.49 -0.71 21.18
N ALA A 396 -16.42 -1.53 21.67
CA ALA A 396 -17.84 -1.19 21.61
C ALA A 396 -18.30 -0.18 22.68
N SER A 397 -17.40 0.27 23.58
CA SER A 397 -17.60 1.48 24.37
C SER A 397 -17.18 2.75 23.62
N ARG A 398 -16.64 2.62 22.40
CA ARG A 398 -16.08 3.69 21.54
C ARG A 398 -14.72 4.22 21.99
N ALA A 399 -14.12 3.63 23.02
CA ALA A 399 -12.72 3.90 23.31
C ALA A 399 -11.87 3.37 22.14
N SER A 400 -10.84 4.11 21.78
CA SER A 400 -9.97 3.77 20.67
C SER A 400 -8.50 3.84 21.08
N GLY A 401 -7.66 3.29 20.21
CA GLY A 401 -6.22 3.37 20.35
C GLY A 401 -5.53 2.99 19.06
N ALA A 402 -4.28 3.43 18.88
CA ALA A 402 -3.52 3.18 17.68
C ALA A 402 -2.25 2.37 17.91
N GLN A 403 -1.79 1.73 16.84
CA GLN A 403 -0.44 1.22 16.73
C GLN A 403 0.15 1.62 15.39
N PHE A 404 1.43 1.98 15.43
CA PHE A 404 2.22 2.36 14.27
C PHE A 404 3.33 1.35 14.04
N ALA A 405 3.49 0.87 12.81
CA ALA A 405 4.63 0.01 12.45
C ALA A 405 5.17 0.35 11.06
N ILE A 406 6.50 0.41 10.94
CA ILE A 406 7.14 0.47 9.63
C ILE A 406 7.14 -0.93 9.02
N VAL A 407 6.43 -1.09 7.91
CA VAL A 407 6.40 -2.32 7.13
C VAL A 407 7.21 -2.11 5.87
N THR A 408 8.27 -2.91 5.70
CA THR A 408 9.12 -2.85 4.51
C THR A 408 8.85 -4.05 3.63
N THR A 409 8.67 -3.80 2.33
CA THR A 409 8.64 -4.85 1.32
C THR A 409 9.78 -4.75 0.33
N ARG A 410 10.23 -5.90 -0.18
CA ARG A 410 11.29 -6.06 -1.16
C ARG A 410 10.76 -6.79 -2.37
N ASN A 411 11.20 -6.37 -3.55
CA ASN A 411 10.81 -7.02 -4.79
C ASN A 411 11.66 -8.26 -5.06
N LEU A 412 11.00 -9.36 -5.45
CA LEU A 412 11.62 -10.55 -6.03
C LEU A 412 11.18 -10.66 -7.49
N SER A 413 12.13 -10.60 -8.42
CA SER A 413 11.91 -10.79 -9.85
C SER A 413 12.44 -12.16 -10.29
N VAL A 414 11.59 -12.94 -10.94
CA VAL A 414 11.91 -14.29 -11.40
C VAL A 414 11.88 -14.38 -12.91
N GLY A 415 12.86 -15.07 -13.48
CA GLY A 415 12.93 -15.40 -14.90
C GLY A 415 12.74 -16.90 -15.13
N VAL A 416 12.26 -17.24 -16.32
CA VAL A 416 12.21 -18.62 -16.82
C VAL A 416 12.81 -18.67 -18.22
N SER A 417 13.79 -19.55 -18.41
CA SER A 417 14.39 -19.86 -19.71
C SER A 417 14.08 -21.30 -20.09
N GLY A 418 13.46 -21.51 -21.26
CA GLY A 418 13.03 -22.83 -21.71
C GLY A 418 11.68 -23.29 -21.14
N PRO A 419 11.25 -24.53 -21.47
CA PRO A 419 9.92 -25.04 -21.11
C PRO A 419 9.83 -25.45 -19.64
N GLY A 420 9.31 -24.55 -18.81
CA GLY A 420 9.03 -24.81 -17.39
C GLY A 420 8.26 -23.67 -16.73
N GLN A 421 8.03 -23.81 -15.43
CA GLN A 421 7.37 -22.82 -14.57
C GLN A 421 8.15 -22.66 -13.27
N VAL A 422 8.07 -21.48 -12.67
CA VAL A 422 8.54 -21.24 -11.30
C VAL A 422 7.39 -20.73 -10.46
N THR A 423 7.19 -21.29 -9.27
CA THR A 423 6.24 -20.80 -8.26
C THR A 423 6.95 -20.45 -6.97
N SER A 424 6.37 -19.58 -6.14
CA SER A 424 6.89 -19.26 -4.80
C SER A 424 5.99 -19.75 -3.66
N ALA A 425 6.59 -19.94 -2.48
CA ALA A 425 5.93 -20.04 -1.18
C ALA A 425 6.66 -19.10 -0.19
N PRO A 426 6.00 -18.09 0.44
CA PRO A 426 4.62 -17.66 0.21
C PRO A 426 4.33 -17.36 -1.26
N SER A 427 3.08 -17.56 -1.70
CA SER A 427 2.75 -17.38 -3.10
C SER A 427 2.79 -15.90 -3.48
N GLY A 428 3.23 -15.63 -4.70
CA GLY A 428 3.33 -14.28 -5.27
C GLY A 428 3.98 -14.34 -6.65
N VAL A 429 4.92 -15.27 -6.82
CA VAL A 429 5.50 -15.61 -8.12
C VAL A 429 4.82 -16.86 -8.68
N SER A 430 4.40 -16.78 -9.95
CA SER A 430 3.99 -17.91 -10.78
C SER A 430 4.43 -17.62 -12.23
N CYS A 431 5.71 -17.80 -12.49
CA CYS A 431 6.35 -17.46 -13.75
C CYS A 431 5.91 -18.40 -14.88
N GLY A 432 5.25 -17.81 -15.86
CA GLY A 432 4.26 -18.42 -16.75
C GLY A 432 3.10 -17.44 -16.95
N GLY A 433 2.87 -16.59 -15.93
CA GLY A 433 2.18 -15.30 -16.00
C GLY A 433 2.93 -14.24 -15.17
N THR A 434 2.65 -14.17 -13.86
CA THR A 434 3.25 -13.18 -12.94
C THR A 434 4.65 -13.59 -12.50
N CYS A 435 5.66 -12.85 -12.99
CA CYS A 435 7.07 -13.15 -12.77
C CYS A 435 7.76 -12.29 -11.70
N GLY A 436 7.03 -11.46 -10.96
CA GLY A 436 7.60 -10.72 -9.84
C GLY A 436 6.57 -10.38 -8.79
N ALA A 437 7.01 -10.29 -7.55
CA ALA A 437 6.15 -9.96 -6.41
C ALA A 437 6.94 -9.25 -5.30
N ASN A 438 6.23 -8.50 -4.47
CA ASN A 438 6.78 -7.85 -3.29
C ASN A 438 6.55 -8.73 -2.06
N PHE A 439 7.59 -9.00 -1.29
CA PHE A 439 7.56 -9.80 -0.07
C PHE A 439 8.05 -8.95 1.11
N LEU A 440 7.68 -9.32 2.34
CA LEU A 440 8.18 -8.64 3.55
C LEU A 440 9.71 -8.69 3.62
N ASP A 441 10.30 -7.62 4.17
CA ASP A 441 11.72 -7.62 4.51
C ASP A 441 12.04 -8.73 5.52
N GLY A 442 13.12 -9.47 5.27
CA GLY A 442 13.50 -10.65 6.04
C GLY A 442 12.70 -11.92 5.73
N ALA A 443 11.66 -11.87 4.89
CA ALA A 443 10.88 -13.06 4.55
C ALA A 443 11.73 -14.12 3.84
N ALA A 444 11.56 -15.38 4.23
CA ALA A 444 12.10 -16.53 3.52
C ALA A 444 11.11 -16.97 2.43
N VAL A 445 11.51 -16.84 1.16
CA VAL A 445 10.71 -17.22 0.00
C VAL A 445 11.32 -18.47 -0.63
N SER A 446 10.55 -19.55 -0.70
CA SER A 446 10.92 -20.78 -1.39
C SER A 446 10.43 -20.75 -2.83
N LEU A 447 11.34 -20.72 -3.80
CA LEU A 447 11.07 -20.85 -5.22
C LEU A 447 11.17 -22.32 -5.65
N THR A 448 10.18 -22.80 -6.39
CA THR A 448 10.15 -24.16 -6.94
C THR A 448 10.12 -24.10 -8.46
N ALA A 449 11.16 -24.62 -9.11
CA ALA A 449 11.24 -24.80 -10.55
C ALA A 449 10.64 -26.16 -10.96
N ALA A 450 9.57 -26.12 -11.75
CA ALA A 450 8.90 -27.29 -12.28
C ALA A 450 9.13 -27.38 -13.81
N PRO A 451 9.85 -28.41 -14.31
CA PRO A 451 10.02 -28.61 -15.75
C PRO A 451 8.68 -28.86 -16.44
N GLY A 452 8.51 -28.29 -17.63
CA GLY A 452 7.37 -28.59 -18.49
C GLY A 452 7.45 -30.01 -19.07
N PRO A 453 6.38 -30.48 -19.75
CA PRO A 453 6.39 -31.76 -20.44
C PRO A 453 7.57 -31.88 -21.42
N GLY A 454 8.37 -32.94 -21.29
CA GLY A 454 9.53 -33.17 -22.15
C GLY A 454 10.70 -32.23 -21.88
N ALA A 455 10.85 -31.72 -20.65
CA ALA A 455 11.96 -30.86 -20.25
C ALA A 455 12.61 -31.34 -18.95
N ALA A 456 13.85 -30.90 -18.70
CA ALA A 456 14.53 -31.07 -17.43
C ALA A 456 15.01 -29.71 -16.90
N PHE A 457 14.97 -29.54 -15.58
CA PHE A 457 15.59 -28.39 -14.92
C PHE A 457 17.11 -28.47 -15.07
N SER A 458 17.72 -27.42 -15.60
CA SER A 458 19.16 -27.37 -15.88
C SER A 458 19.95 -26.53 -14.89
N GLY A 459 19.28 -25.71 -14.06
CA GLY A 459 19.91 -24.91 -13.02
C GLY A 459 19.31 -23.52 -12.86
N TRP A 460 19.70 -22.85 -11.79
CA TRP A 460 19.37 -21.46 -11.50
C TRP A 460 20.53 -20.51 -11.84
N SER A 461 20.20 -19.26 -12.13
CA SER A 461 21.12 -18.12 -12.05
C SER A 461 20.57 -17.02 -11.12
N GLY A 462 21.38 -16.01 -10.81
CA GLY A 462 21.02 -14.95 -9.86
C GLY A 462 21.18 -15.41 -8.41
N ASP A 463 20.27 -14.95 -7.54
CA ASP A 463 20.28 -15.25 -6.10
C ASP A 463 20.03 -16.73 -5.77
N CYS A 464 19.58 -17.53 -6.74
CA CYS A 464 19.41 -18.98 -6.61
C CYS A 464 20.55 -19.81 -7.23
N ALA A 465 21.62 -19.18 -7.75
CA ALA A 465 22.67 -19.91 -8.45
C ALA A 465 23.25 -21.08 -7.63
N GLY A 466 23.39 -22.24 -8.27
CA GLY A 466 23.91 -23.46 -7.64
C GLY A 466 22.94 -24.21 -6.72
N GLN A 467 21.71 -23.69 -6.51
CA GLN A 467 20.70 -24.36 -5.71
C GLN A 467 19.99 -25.50 -6.49
N PRO A 468 19.39 -26.48 -5.80
CA PRO A 468 18.54 -27.48 -6.45
C PRO A 468 17.25 -26.85 -7.01
N ALA A 469 16.37 -27.66 -7.60
CA ALA A 469 15.11 -27.18 -8.21
C ALA A 469 14.23 -26.37 -7.24
N THR A 470 14.39 -26.59 -5.93
CA THR A 470 13.85 -25.71 -4.88
C THR A 470 14.95 -24.83 -4.32
N CYS A 471 14.75 -23.52 -4.35
CA CYS A 471 15.68 -22.50 -3.87
C CYS A 471 15.03 -21.67 -2.76
N ALA A 472 15.71 -21.49 -1.62
CA ALA A 472 15.27 -20.57 -0.58
C ALA A 472 16.00 -19.22 -0.73
N VAL A 473 15.23 -18.12 -0.79
CA VAL A 473 15.70 -16.75 -0.92
C VAL A 473 15.24 -15.95 0.29
N THR A 474 16.17 -15.29 0.99
CA THR A 474 15.83 -14.34 2.06
C THR A 474 15.73 -12.92 1.52
N MET A 475 14.59 -12.26 1.75
CA MET A 475 14.24 -10.96 1.19
C MET A 475 14.75 -9.79 2.05
N ASN A 476 16.06 -9.57 2.10
CA ASN A 476 16.68 -8.40 2.78
C ASN A 476 17.13 -7.29 1.81
N ALA A 477 16.89 -7.49 0.51
CA ALA A 477 17.14 -6.55 -0.58
C ALA A 477 16.22 -6.93 -1.75
N ALA A 478 16.23 -6.16 -2.84
CA ALA A 478 15.65 -6.64 -4.10
C ALA A 478 16.42 -7.88 -4.58
N ARG A 479 15.71 -8.92 -5.03
CA ARG A 479 16.27 -10.22 -5.41
C ARG A 479 15.87 -10.60 -6.83
N THR A 480 16.72 -11.37 -7.49
CA THR A 480 16.50 -11.88 -8.84
C THR A 480 16.89 -13.36 -8.95
N ALA A 481 16.07 -14.18 -9.59
CA ALA A 481 16.41 -15.58 -9.84
C ALA A 481 15.86 -16.05 -11.18
N THR A 482 16.66 -16.77 -11.97
CA THR A 482 16.19 -17.32 -13.26
C THR A 482 16.35 -18.82 -13.29
N ALA A 483 15.25 -19.55 -13.47
CA ALA A 483 15.28 -20.99 -13.70
C ALA A 483 15.52 -21.27 -15.18
N SER A 484 16.45 -22.18 -15.47
CA SER A 484 16.67 -22.67 -16.83
C SER A 484 16.19 -24.12 -16.95
N PHE A 485 15.54 -24.41 -18.09
CA PHE A 485 15.03 -25.72 -18.45
C PHE A 485 15.52 -26.10 -19.83
N THR A 486 16.08 -27.29 -19.97
CA THR A 486 16.55 -27.83 -21.24
C THR A 486 15.50 -28.80 -21.79
N PRO A 487 15.05 -28.66 -23.05
CA PRO A 487 14.18 -29.64 -23.69
C PRO A 487 14.86 -31.02 -23.73
N LEU A 488 14.10 -32.07 -23.50
CA LEU A 488 14.50 -33.48 -23.62
C LEU A 488 14.04 -34.04 -24.96
N CYS A 489 14.80 -34.99 -25.49
CA CYS A 489 14.36 -35.83 -26.61
C CYS A 489 13.26 -36.77 -26.12
N VAL A 490 12.00 -36.55 -26.50
CA VAL A 490 10.88 -37.46 -26.21
C VAL A 490 10.65 -38.32 -27.43
N VAL A 491 11.19 -39.55 -27.42
CA VAL A 491 11.26 -40.37 -28.64
C VAL A 491 9.85 -40.62 -29.20
N PRO A 492 9.53 -40.18 -30.43
CA PRO A 492 8.20 -40.35 -31.00
C PRO A 492 7.94 -41.81 -31.39
N ASN A 493 6.68 -42.17 -31.59
CA ASN A 493 6.33 -43.46 -32.18
C ASN A 493 6.50 -43.41 -33.72
N LEU A 494 7.61 -43.98 -34.18
CA LEU A 494 7.98 -43.99 -35.60
C LEU A 494 7.59 -45.30 -36.29
N SER A 495 7.20 -46.34 -35.55
CA SER A 495 6.89 -47.65 -36.10
C SER A 495 5.78 -47.56 -37.15
N GLY A 496 6.05 -48.08 -38.35
CA GLY A 496 5.11 -48.03 -39.48
C GLY A 496 5.01 -46.68 -40.20
N GLN A 497 5.64 -45.61 -39.72
CA GLN A 497 5.71 -44.34 -40.45
C GLN A 497 6.65 -44.41 -41.65
N THR A 498 6.53 -43.47 -42.59
CA THR A 498 7.49 -43.34 -43.71
C THR A 498 8.82 -42.79 -43.20
N LEU A 499 9.92 -43.05 -43.91
CA LEU A 499 11.22 -42.50 -43.54
C LEU A 499 11.20 -40.96 -43.46
N GLY A 500 10.61 -40.28 -44.46
CA GLY A 500 10.52 -38.81 -44.44
C GLY A 500 9.70 -38.26 -43.26
N ALA A 501 8.62 -38.96 -42.86
CA ALA A 501 7.87 -38.58 -41.66
C ALA A 501 8.70 -38.76 -40.38
N ALA A 502 9.49 -39.84 -40.29
CA ALA A 502 10.38 -40.07 -39.16
C ALA A 502 11.53 -39.04 -39.08
N GLU A 503 12.11 -38.66 -40.22
CA GLU A 503 13.13 -37.61 -40.33
C GLU A 503 12.60 -36.23 -39.91
N THR A 504 11.28 -36.00 -40.05
CA THR A 504 10.61 -34.77 -39.59
C THR A 504 10.24 -34.85 -38.10
N ALA A 505 9.74 -36.01 -37.65
CA ALA A 505 9.25 -36.19 -36.29
C ALA A 505 10.36 -36.18 -35.23
N LEU A 506 11.57 -36.64 -35.56
CA LEU A 506 12.69 -36.69 -34.61
C LEU A 506 13.15 -35.28 -34.18
N PRO A 507 13.53 -34.36 -35.10
CA PRO A 507 13.90 -32.99 -34.71
C PRO A 507 12.77 -32.25 -34.01
N ALA A 508 11.52 -32.46 -34.44
CA ALA A 508 10.34 -31.87 -33.79
C ALA A 508 10.16 -32.34 -32.34
N ALA A 509 10.66 -33.54 -32.01
CA ALA A 509 10.67 -34.08 -30.66
C ALA A 509 12.01 -33.87 -29.93
N HIS A 510 12.86 -32.95 -30.41
CA HIS A 510 14.21 -32.66 -29.90
C HIS A 510 15.18 -33.85 -29.92
N CYS A 511 14.93 -34.82 -30.79
CA CYS A 511 15.79 -35.96 -31.06
C CYS A 511 16.54 -35.78 -32.39
N SER A 512 17.64 -36.49 -32.58
CA SER A 512 18.37 -36.50 -33.86
C SER A 512 18.14 -37.80 -34.62
N ALA A 513 18.14 -37.74 -35.95
CA ALA A 513 18.20 -38.94 -36.77
C ALA A 513 19.57 -39.61 -36.62
N GLY A 514 19.57 -40.84 -36.10
CA GLY A 514 20.77 -41.65 -36.00
C GLY A 514 21.05 -42.42 -37.31
N THR A 515 21.71 -43.56 -37.16
CA THR A 515 21.98 -44.47 -38.29
C THR A 515 20.70 -45.10 -38.84
N ILE A 516 20.55 -45.07 -40.16
CA ILE A 516 19.43 -45.70 -40.88
C ILE A 516 19.93 -46.98 -41.57
N ARG A 517 19.40 -48.14 -41.18
CA ARG A 517 19.70 -49.43 -41.80
C ARG A 517 18.50 -49.99 -42.55
N SER A 518 18.72 -50.69 -43.66
CA SER A 518 17.64 -51.26 -44.47
C SER A 518 17.45 -52.77 -44.27
N VAL A 519 16.28 -53.17 -43.78
CA VAL A 519 15.93 -54.56 -43.39
C VAL A 519 14.79 -55.11 -44.23
N TYR A 520 14.75 -56.41 -44.48
CA TYR A 520 13.59 -57.04 -45.12
C TYR A 520 12.46 -57.22 -44.11
N SER A 521 11.22 -56.92 -44.48
CA SER A 521 10.03 -57.16 -43.64
C SER A 521 8.92 -57.82 -44.44
N ARG A 522 8.24 -58.80 -43.82
CA ARG A 522 7.06 -59.44 -44.40
C ARG A 522 5.79 -58.63 -44.18
N VAL A 523 5.77 -57.84 -43.12
CA VAL A 523 4.60 -57.16 -42.55
C VAL A 523 4.62 -55.65 -42.85
N VAL A 524 5.79 -55.01 -42.77
CA VAL A 524 5.94 -53.56 -42.96
C VAL A 524 6.26 -53.24 -44.43
N ALA A 525 5.46 -52.37 -45.05
CA ALA A 525 5.63 -51.97 -46.44
C ALA A 525 6.99 -51.29 -46.70
N LYS A 526 7.49 -51.39 -47.93
CA LYS A 526 8.77 -50.78 -48.34
C LYS A 526 8.76 -49.26 -48.06
N GLY A 527 9.86 -48.73 -47.53
CA GLY A 527 10.03 -47.32 -47.22
C GLY A 527 9.45 -46.89 -45.86
N ARG A 528 8.93 -47.83 -45.07
CA ARG A 528 8.41 -47.58 -43.71
C ARG A 528 9.33 -48.13 -42.62
N VAL A 529 9.33 -47.47 -41.47
CA VAL A 529 10.12 -47.84 -40.29
C VAL A 529 9.60 -49.15 -39.71
N VAL A 530 10.51 -50.10 -39.50
CA VAL A 530 10.29 -51.42 -38.91
C VAL A 530 10.56 -51.40 -37.42
N SER A 531 11.60 -50.68 -36.99
CA SER A 531 11.94 -50.48 -35.58
C SER A 531 12.80 -49.24 -35.38
N GLN A 532 12.80 -48.76 -34.13
CA GLN A 532 13.59 -47.64 -33.61
C GLN A 532 14.47 -48.13 -32.44
N SER A 533 15.63 -47.50 -32.21
CA SER A 533 16.56 -47.94 -31.17
C SER A 533 16.12 -47.64 -29.74
N ALA A 534 15.32 -46.60 -29.56
CA ALA A 534 14.75 -46.19 -28.28
C ALA A 534 13.22 -46.34 -28.36
N PRO A 535 12.54 -46.97 -27.39
CA PRO A 535 11.08 -47.07 -27.37
C PRO A 535 10.40 -45.69 -27.40
N ALA A 536 9.20 -45.66 -27.96
CA ALA A 536 8.39 -44.45 -28.00
C ALA A 536 8.04 -43.98 -26.58
N GLY A 537 8.07 -42.67 -26.34
CA GLY A 537 7.85 -42.05 -25.03
C GLY A 537 9.08 -42.02 -24.12
N GLN A 538 10.19 -42.67 -24.49
CA GLN A 538 11.42 -42.56 -23.71
C GLN A 538 11.96 -41.13 -23.75
N GLN A 539 12.30 -40.58 -22.58
CA GLN A 539 12.94 -39.28 -22.45
C GLN A 539 14.46 -39.44 -22.41
N LEU A 540 15.15 -38.70 -23.27
CA LEU A 540 16.61 -38.73 -23.44
C LEU A 540 17.16 -37.31 -23.45
N ALA A 541 18.47 -37.16 -23.33
CA ALA A 541 19.12 -35.86 -23.48
C ALA A 541 18.79 -35.24 -24.85
N ASN A 542 18.72 -33.91 -24.90
CA ASN A 542 18.46 -33.17 -26.13
C ASN A 542 19.42 -33.61 -27.26
N GLY A 543 18.89 -33.80 -28.46
CA GLY A 543 19.67 -34.16 -29.64
C GLY A 543 20.14 -35.62 -29.66
N THR A 544 19.70 -36.47 -28.72
CA THR A 544 20.05 -37.89 -28.72
C THR A 544 19.63 -38.54 -30.04
N SER A 545 20.54 -39.32 -30.62
CA SER A 545 20.31 -39.98 -31.91
C SER A 545 19.45 -41.23 -31.78
N VAL A 546 18.39 -41.33 -32.58
CA VAL A 546 17.53 -42.52 -32.68
C VAL A 546 17.82 -43.25 -33.98
N ASN A 547 18.36 -44.47 -33.89
CA ASN A 547 18.66 -45.30 -35.05
C ASN A 547 17.38 -45.98 -35.58
N LEU A 548 17.25 -46.07 -36.90
CA LEU A 548 16.05 -46.59 -37.57
C LEU A 548 16.36 -47.81 -38.43
N ALA A 549 15.49 -48.82 -38.38
CA ALA A 549 15.48 -49.92 -39.34
C ALA A 549 14.33 -49.72 -40.34
N VAL A 550 14.60 -49.49 -41.63
CA VAL A 550 13.59 -49.22 -42.66
C VAL A 550 13.38 -50.43 -43.57
N SER A 551 12.12 -50.72 -43.89
CA SER A 551 11.76 -51.85 -44.74
C SER A 551 12.24 -51.61 -46.18
N LYS A 552 13.06 -52.52 -46.73
CA LYS A 552 13.31 -52.60 -48.18
C LYS A 552 12.29 -53.51 -48.91
N GLY A 553 11.20 -53.86 -48.23
CA GLY A 553 10.12 -54.73 -48.73
C GLY A 553 10.28 -56.19 -48.32
N ARG A 554 9.44 -57.07 -48.89
CA ARG A 554 9.50 -58.51 -48.62
C ARG A 554 10.81 -59.10 -49.18
N ARG A 555 11.45 -59.98 -48.40
CA ARG A 555 12.62 -60.74 -48.88
C ARG A 555 12.25 -61.47 -50.17
N PRO A 556 12.93 -61.22 -51.30
CA PRO A 556 12.59 -61.87 -52.56
C PRO A 556 12.70 -63.39 -52.42
N ALA A 557 11.62 -64.11 -52.73
CA ALA A 557 11.67 -65.57 -52.81
C ALA A 557 12.65 -65.98 -53.92
N LYS A 558 13.65 -66.76 -53.54
CA LYS A 558 14.56 -67.39 -54.49
C LYS A 558 13.86 -68.61 -55.08
N VAL A 559 13.96 -68.75 -56.39
CA VAL A 559 13.54 -69.94 -57.13
C VAL A 559 14.76 -70.53 -57.81
N THR A 560 14.77 -71.84 -57.87
CA THR A 560 15.82 -72.61 -58.52
C THR A 560 15.51 -72.70 -60.01
N LEU A 561 16.46 -72.26 -60.83
CA LEU A 561 16.40 -72.39 -62.29
C LEU A 561 17.54 -73.28 -62.78
N CYS A 562 17.27 -74.00 -63.87
CA CYS A 562 18.27 -74.63 -64.69
C CYS A 562 18.52 -73.78 -65.95
N TYR A 563 19.76 -73.36 -66.16
CA TYR A 563 20.23 -72.66 -67.36
C TYR A 563 21.60 -73.21 -67.77
N ARG A 564 21.75 -73.65 -69.03
CA ARG A 564 23.00 -74.27 -69.54
C ARG A 564 23.59 -75.34 -68.60
N HIS A 565 22.76 -76.23 -68.05
CA HIS A 565 23.14 -77.31 -67.12
C HIS A 565 23.67 -76.87 -65.74
N HIS A 566 23.61 -75.58 -65.40
CA HIS A 566 23.92 -75.09 -64.06
C HIS A 566 22.64 -74.70 -63.31
N THR A 567 22.60 -75.08 -62.03
CA THR A 567 21.56 -74.68 -61.10
C THR A 567 21.88 -73.29 -60.57
N VAL A 568 20.97 -72.33 -60.75
CA VAL A 568 21.13 -70.97 -60.23
C VAL A 568 19.92 -70.60 -59.38
N HIS A 569 20.16 -70.09 -58.16
CA HIS A 569 19.12 -69.57 -57.29
C HIS A 569 18.94 -68.07 -57.52
N VAL A 570 17.88 -67.70 -58.22
CA VAL A 570 17.58 -66.31 -58.55
C VAL A 570 16.24 -65.89 -57.97
N THR A 571 15.98 -64.58 -57.85
CA THR A 571 14.66 -64.11 -57.40
C THR A 571 13.58 -64.45 -58.43
N LYS A 572 12.31 -64.58 -58.02
CA LYS A 572 11.19 -64.79 -58.97
C LYS A 572 11.12 -63.74 -60.10
N ALA A 573 11.55 -62.50 -59.85
CA ALA A 573 11.61 -61.45 -60.86
C ALA A 573 12.71 -61.72 -61.90
N VAL A 574 13.92 -62.04 -61.44
CA VAL A 574 15.04 -62.45 -62.31
C VAL A 574 14.70 -63.73 -63.05
N ALA A 575 14.00 -64.67 -62.41
CA ALA A 575 13.53 -65.90 -63.05
C ALA A 575 12.54 -65.65 -64.18
N ARG A 576 11.60 -64.71 -64.02
CA ARG A 576 10.69 -64.35 -65.11
C ARG A 576 11.44 -63.78 -66.32
N ARG A 577 12.52 -63.03 -66.11
CA ARG A 577 13.36 -62.49 -67.20
C ARG A 577 14.21 -63.58 -67.84
N LEU A 578 14.88 -64.43 -67.05
CA LEU A 578 15.70 -65.55 -67.54
C LEU A 578 14.88 -66.64 -68.25
N ARG A 579 13.62 -66.84 -67.87
CA ARG A 579 12.70 -67.75 -68.58
C ARG A 579 12.43 -67.31 -70.02
N ARG A 580 12.45 -66.00 -70.31
CA ARG A 580 12.34 -65.47 -71.68
C ARG A 580 13.59 -65.72 -72.53
N HIS A 581 14.71 -66.09 -71.89
CA HIS A 581 15.97 -66.46 -72.53
C HIS A 581 16.30 -67.95 -72.39
N GLY A 582 15.29 -68.81 -72.15
CA GLY A 582 15.44 -70.28 -72.21
C GLY A 582 15.74 -71.00 -70.88
N ALA A 583 15.77 -70.32 -69.74
CA ALA A 583 15.90 -70.99 -68.43
C ALA A 583 14.60 -71.71 -68.02
N LYS A 584 14.69 -72.90 -67.40
CA LYS A 584 13.53 -73.68 -66.90
C LYS A 584 13.51 -73.74 -65.37
N LEU A 585 12.32 -73.75 -64.76
CA LEU A 585 12.15 -73.94 -63.31
C LEU A 585 12.46 -75.39 -62.92
N GLY A 586 13.21 -75.59 -61.84
CA GLY A 586 13.55 -76.91 -61.31
C GLY A 586 15.05 -77.25 -61.35
N THR A 587 15.38 -78.50 -61.03
CA THR A 587 16.74 -79.03 -61.00
C THR A 587 17.18 -79.50 -62.39
N CYS A 588 18.44 -79.26 -62.76
CA CYS A 588 18.97 -79.73 -64.03
C CYS A 588 18.99 -81.26 -64.08
N ARG A 589 18.15 -81.86 -64.92
CA ARG A 589 18.25 -83.30 -65.21
C ARG A 589 19.53 -83.52 -66.02
N LYS A 590 20.48 -84.30 -65.48
CA LYS A 590 21.67 -84.74 -66.25
C LYS A 590 21.16 -85.46 -67.51
N VAL A 591 21.45 -84.92 -68.68
CA VAL A 591 21.33 -85.69 -69.93
C VAL A 591 22.45 -86.72 -69.86
N ARG A 592 22.13 -87.98 -69.58
CA ARG A 592 23.03 -89.10 -69.90
C ARG A 592 23.16 -89.08 -71.42
N ARG A 593 24.26 -88.52 -71.95
CA ARG A 593 24.66 -88.82 -73.32
C ARG A 593 25.07 -90.30 -73.31
N ARG A 594 24.35 -91.08 -74.12
CA ARG A 594 24.75 -92.42 -74.55
C ARG A 594 26.06 -92.32 -75.32
#